data_AF-A0A4S5E5V1-F1
#
_entry.id   AF-A0A4S5E5V1-F1
#
_cell.length_a   1.000
_cell.length_b   1.000
_cell.length_c   1.000
_cell.angle_alpha   90.00
_cell.angle_beta   90.00
_cell.angle_gamma   90.00
#
_symmetry.space_group_name_H-M   'P 1'
#
loop_
_entity.id
_entity.type
_entity.pdbx_description
1 polymer ?
#
loop_
_entity_poly.entity_id
_entity_poly.type
_entity_poly.pdbx_seq_one_letter_code
_entity_poly.pdbx_strand_id
1 'polypeptide(L)'
;MLALHTSDWHLGRGLHGHDLLAAQAAFVDHLVEVVRAESVDVVLVSGDVHDRAIPPVRALELFDEALSRLRDAGTRVVAISGNHDAARRLGDKSGLLDPRIRIRTDPAAVGVPVVVEDADGPVRIYAIPYLEPATANALLPGPDLAGADPAGAASFSQAATMRRAMRAVRADLDGHPGARSVVLAHAWVTGGAGSDSERDISVGGVGNVPSSLFDGITYTALGHLHRPQVITPAVRYSGSPMAFSFSEA
;
A
#
# COMPACT_ATOMS: atom_id res chain seq x y z
N MET A 1 4.50 -18.39 -6.65
CA MET A 1 4.48 -17.55 -5.43
C MET A 1 3.04 -17.35 -5.02
N LEU A 2 2.68 -17.64 -3.77
CA LEU A 2 1.40 -17.26 -3.18
C LEU A 2 1.56 -15.97 -2.38
N ALA A 3 0.83 -14.93 -2.76
CA ALA A 3 0.81 -13.65 -2.06
C ALA A 3 -0.53 -13.43 -1.37
N LEU A 4 -0.50 -12.90 -0.14
CA LEU A 4 -1.68 -12.42 0.58
C LEU A 4 -1.70 -10.89 0.53
N HIS A 5 -2.76 -10.32 -0.04
CA HIS A 5 -2.97 -8.87 -0.11
C HIS A 5 -3.96 -8.41 0.95
N THR A 6 -3.54 -7.47 1.80
CA THR A 6 -4.35 -6.82 2.83
C THR A 6 -4.02 -5.32 2.89
N SER A 7 -4.89 -4.52 3.50
CA SER A 7 -4.79 -3.07 3.54
C SER A 7 -5.57 -2.51 4.72
N ASP A 8 -5.40 -1.22 5.00
CA ASP A 8 -6.32 -0.43 5.82
C ASP A 8 -6.57 -1.07 7.20
N TRP A 9 -5.49 -1.43 7.91
CA TRP A 9 -5.57 -2.06 9.23
C TRP A 9 -6.04 -1.08 10.30
N HIS A 10 -5.71 0.21 10.13
CA HIS A 10 -6.07 1.32 11.03
C HIS A 10 -5.83 0.98 12.51
N LEU A 11 -4.67 0.39 12.84
CA LEU A 11 -4.36 -0.04 14.20
C LEU A 11 -4.50 1.12 15.19
N GLY A 12 -5.24 0.89 16.27
CA GLY A 12 -5.59 1.89 17.28
C GLY A 12 -6.85 2.71 16.98
N ARG A 13 -7.59 2.40 15.90
CA ARG A 13 -8.91 2.98 15.63
C ARG A 13 -9.95 2.48 16.64
N GLY A 14 -10.86 3.37 17.01
CA GLY A 14 -12.09 3.02 17.72
C GLY A 14 -13.32 3.25 16.86
N LEU A 15 -14.48 2.73 17.28
CA LEU A 15 -15.78 2.93 16.62
C LEU A 15 -16.80 3.42 17.64
N HIS A 16 -17.38 4.61 17.42
CA HIS A 16 -18.36 5.24 18.32
C HIS A 16 -17.95 5.27 19.81
N GLY A 17 -16.66 5.50 20.09
CA GLY A 17 -16.12 5.56 21.45
C GLY A 17 -15.73 4.20 22.04
N HIS A 18 -15.89 3.11 21.30
CA HIS A 18 -15.41 1.79 21.68
C HIS A 18 -14.03 1.50 21.08
N ASP A 19 -13.13 0.97 21.91
CA ASP A 19 -11.82 0.48 21.48
C ASP A 19 -11.98 -0.81 20.66
N LEU A 20 -11.30 -0.88 19.51
CA LEU A 20 -11.29 -2.07 18.65
C LEU A 20 -10.01 -2.89 18.76
N LEU A 21 -9.05 -2.51 19.62
CA LEU A 21 -7.74 -3.14 19.67
C LEU A 21 -7.80 -4.66 19.89
N ALA A 22 -8.73 -5.16 20.71
CA ALA A 22 -8.90 -6.60 20.90
C ALA A 22 -9.35 -7.33 19.62
N ALA A 23 -10.22 -6.71 18.82
CA ALA A 23 -10.63 -7.24 17.52
C ALA A 23 -9.47 -7.16 16.51
N GLN A 24 -8.68 -6.08 16.54
CA GLN A 24 -7.48 -5.95 15.72
C GLN A 24 -6.43 -7.02 16.05
N ALA A 25 -6.26 -7.36 17.33
CA ALA A 25 -5.40 -8.46 17.75
C ALA A 25 -5.92 -9.82 17.24
N ALA A 26 -7.23 -10.07 17.32
CA ALA A 26 -7.84 -11.28 16.76
C ALA A 26 -7.67 -11.37 15.23
N PHE A 27 -7.71 -10.23 14.52
CA PHE A 27 -7.35 -10.17 13.10
C PHE A 27 -5.88 -10.58 12.87
N VAL A 28 -4.94 -10.05 13.67
CA VAL A 28 -3.52 -10.42 13.55
C VAL A 28 -3.32 -11.92 13.81
N ASP A 29 -4.03 -12.49 14.79
CA ASP A 29 -4.04 -13.93 15.03
C ASP A 29 -4.48 -14.70 13.80
N HIS A 30 -5.63 -14.34 13.24
CA HIS A 30 -6.18 -14.97 12.05
C HIS A 30 -5.25 -14.84 10.83
N LEU A 31 -4.66 -13.66 10.61
CA LEU A 31 -3.71 -13.42 9.53
C LEU A 31 -2.51 -14.37 9.62
N VAL A 32 -1.94 -14.53 10.82
CA VAL A 32 -0.80 -15.44 11.05
C VAL A 32 -1.20 -16.90 10.84
N GLU A 33 -2.41 -17.29 11.28
CA GLU A 33 -2.95 -18.63 11.04
C GLU A 33 -3.09 -18.93 9.55
N VAL A 34 -3.70 -18.02 8.78
CA VAL A 34 -3.86 -18.16 7.32
C VAL A 34 -2.50 -18.25 6.63
N VAL A 35 -1.54 -17.38 6.99
CA VAL A 35 -0.19 -17.40 6.42
C VAL A 35 0.48 -18.76 6.62
N ARG A 36 0.31 -19.39 7.79
CA ARG A 36 0.86 -20.72 8.09
C ARG A 36 0.12 -21.82 7.35
N ALA A 37 -1.21 -21.79 7.36
CA ALA A 37 -2.04 -22.82 6.75
C ALA A 37 -1.86 -22.89 5.23
N GLU A 38 -1.83 -21.73 4.59
CA GLU A 38 -1.73 -21.62 3.12
C GLU A 38 -0.28 -21.55 2.63
N SER A 39 0.71 -21.55 3.53
CA SER A 39 2.14 -21.40 3.18
C SER A 39 2.41 -20.15 2.33
N VAL A 40 1.90 -18.99 2.79
CA VAL A 40 2.02 -17.72 2.07
C VAL A 40 3.49 -17.28 1.95
N ASP A 41 3.95 -17.03 0.72
CA ASP A 41 5.34 -16.62 0.46
C ASP A 41 5.60 -15.15 0.83
N VAL A 42 4.60 -14.28 0.61
CA VAL A 42 4.67 -12.85 0.88
C VAL A 42 3.31 -12.26 1.27
N VAL A 43 3.31 -11.46 2.33
CA VAL A 43 2.19 -10.59 2.74
C VAL A 43 2.44 -9.19 2.21
N LEU A 44 1.46 -8.65 1.51
CA LEU A 44 1.44 -7.31 0.94
C LEU A 44 0.48 -6.44 1.74
N VAL A 45 0.99 -5.41 2.42
CA VAL A 45 0.20 -4.45 3.22
C VAL A 45 0.16 -3.11 2.49
N SER A 46 -0.95 -2.81 1.81
CA SER A 46 -1.10 -1.66 0.91
C SER A 46 -1.50 -0.35 1.61
N GLY A 47 -0.96 -0.10 2.80
CA GLY A 47 -1.08 1.18 3.51
C GLY A 47 -2.15 1.21 4.59
N ASP A 48 -2.23 2.36 5.26
CA ASP A 48 -3.05 2.64 6.44
C ASP A 48 -2.86 1.58 7.54
N VAL A 49 -1.60 1.39 7.92
CA VAL A 49 -1.23 0.50 9.03
C VAL A 49 -1.81 1.03 10.34
N HIS A 50 -1.67 2.33 10.58
CA HIS A 50 -2.17 2.98 11.79
C HIS A 50 -3.30 3.96 11.47
N ASP A 51 -4.26 4.11 12.38
CA ASP A 51 -5.37 5.07 12.24
C ASP A 51 -4.89 6.54 12.19
N ARG A 52 -3.72 6.83 12.78
CA ARG A 52 -3.22 8.19 12.94
C ARG A 52 -1.71 8.25 12.81
N ALA A 53 -1.22 9.41 12.39
CA ALA A 53 0.20 9.73 12.28
C ALA A 53 0.97 9.57 13.61
N ILE A 54 0.29 9.73 14.75
CA ILE A 54 0.80 9.46 16.09
C ILE A 54 -0.11 8.41 16.72
N PRO A 55 0.16 7.11 16.50
CA PRO A 55 -0.64 6.03 17.06
C PRO A 55 -0.41 5.89 18.58
N PRO A 56 -1.38 5.31 19.32
CA PRO A 56 -1.17 4.92 20.70
C PRO A 56 -0.11 3.81 20.78
N VAL A 57 0.61 3.73 21.90
CA VAL A 57 1.70 2.75 22.11
C VAL A 57 1.24 1.32 21.86
N ARG A 58 0.03 0.96 22.30
CA ARG A 58 -0.54 -0.37 22.09
C ARG A 58 -0.72 -0.75 20.61
N ALA A 59 -1.00 0.21 19.73
CA ALA A 59 -1.12 -0.05 18.30
C ALA A 59 0.26 -0.28 17.66
N LEU A 60 1.29 0.44 18.13
CA LEU A 60 2.68 0.18 17.73
C LEU A 60 3.14 -1.21 18.17
N GLU A 61 2.86 -1.58 19.42
CA GLU A 61 3.17 -2.91 19.97
C GLU A 61 2.52 -4.02 19.15
N LEU A 62 1.24 -3.86 18.79
CA LEU A 62 0.51 -4.84 17.98
C LEU A 62 1.08 -4.95 16.55
N PHE A 63 1.50 -3.84 15.93
CA PHE A 63 2.15 -3.89 14.63
C PHE A 63 3.50 -4.61 14.68
N ASP A 64 4.33 -4.31 15.69
CA ASP A 64 5.62 -4.97 15.89
C ASP A 64 5.44 -6.47 16.15
N GLU A 65 4.43 -6.84 16.94
CA GLU A 65 4.05 -8.24 17.18
C GLU A 65 3.64 -8.95 15.88
N ALA A 66 2.76 -8.32 15.09
CA ALA A 66 2.32 -8.86 13.79
C ALA A 66 3.51 -9.12 12.87
N LEU A 67 4.42 -8.14 12.70
CA LEU A 67 5.61 -8.29 11.87
C LEU A 67 6.53 -9.42 12.36
N SER A 68 6.74 -9.52 13.68
CA SER A 68 7.54 -10.58 14.28
C SER A 68 6.93 -11.96 13.99
N ARG A 69 5.63 -12.12 14.23
CA ARG A 69 4.92 -13.39 14.07
C ARG A 69 4.83 -13.84 12.60
N LEU A 70 4.67 -12.89 11.68
CA LEU A 70 4.70 -13.16 10.24
C LEU A 70 6.11 -13.61 9.79
N ARG A 71 7.16 -12.91 10.21
CA ARG A 71 8.54 -13.34 9.96
C ARG A 71 8.79 -14.75 10.51
N ASP A 72 8.35 -15.03 11.74
CA ASP A 72 8.53 -16.33 12.40
C ASP A 72 7.64 -17.43 11.79
N ALA A 73 6.61 -17.06 11.02
CA ALA A 73 5.87 -17.98 10.16
C ALA A 73 6.61 -18.30 8.85
N GLY A 74 7.77 -17.66 8.60
CA GLY A 74 8.60 -17.89 7.42
C GLY A 74 8.21 -17.06 6.20
N THR A 75 7.18 -16.21 6.30
CA THR A 75 6.75 -15.36 5.18
C THR A 75 7.59 -14.07 5.07
N ARG A 76 7.53 -13.43 3.92
CA ARG A 76 8.02 -12.06 3.70
C ARG A 76 6.90 -11.06 3.93
N VAL A 77 7.23 -9.84 4.32
CA VAL A 77 6.25 -8.74 4.43
C VAL A 77 6.75 -7.56 3.62
N VAL A 78 5.94 -7.07 2.70
CA VAL A 78 6.14 -5.79 2.02
C VAL A 78 5.00 -4.86 2.42
N ALA A 79 5.34 -3.77 3.09
CA ALA A 79 4.37 -2.81 3.61
C ALA A 79 4.70 -1.41 3.13
N ILE A 80 3.67 -0.62 2.85
CA ILE A 80 3.78 0.80 2.51
C ILE A 80 3.01 1.65 3.53
N SER A 81 3.25 2.96 3.54
CA SER A 81 2.41 3.90 4.29
C SER A 81 1.17 4.29 3.49
N GLY A 82 0.02 4.41 4.15
CA GLY A 82 -1.16 5.07 3.60
C GLY A 82 -1.23 6.56 3.94
N ASN A 83 -2.39 7.19 3.78
CA ASN A 83 -2.60 8.60 4.06
C ASN A 83 -2.87 8.90 5.55
N HIS A 84 -3.15 7.89 6.37
CA HIS A 84 -3.24 8.02 7.83
C HIS A 84 -1.88 7.90 8.52
N ASP A 85 -0.97 7.14 7.93
CA ASP A 85 0.36 6.87 8.48
C ASP A 85 1.28 8.09 8.43
N ALA A 86 2.15 8.23 9.44
CA ALA A 86 3.31 9.10 9.33
C ALA A 86 4.44 8.36 8.60
N ALA A 87 4.52 8.51 7.27
CA ALA A 87 5.47 7.81 6.40
C ALA A 87 6.91 7.77 6.94
N ARG A 88 7.42 8.91 7.43
CA ARG A 88 8.78 8.98 7.99
C ARG A 88 8.93 8.17 9.29
N ARG A 89 7.93 8.17 10.17
CA ARG A 89 7.96 7.42 11.43
C ARG A 89 7.83 5.91 11.17
N LEU A 90 6.92 5.52 10.29
CA LEU A 90 6.71 4.11 9.92
C LEU A 90 7.97 3.51 9.29
N GLY A 91 8.65 4.27 8.43
CA GLY A 91 9.85 3.79 7.73
C GLY A 91 11.19 4.01 8.43
N ASP A 92 11.25 4.75 9.54
CA ASP A 92 12.51 5.25 10.15
C ASP A 92 13.52 4.14 10.45
N LYS A 93 13.02 2.97 10.89
CA LYS A 93 13.85 1.82 11.27
C LYS A 93 13.88 0.71 10.21
N SER A 94 13.31 0.93 9.03
CA SER A 94 13.18 -0.10 7.99
C SER A 94 14.51 -0.74 7.59
N GLY A 95 15.61 0.00 7.62
CA GLY A 95 16.96 -0.51 7.32
C GLY A 95 17.57 -1.42 8.40
N LEU A 96 16.99 -1.47 9.60
CA LEU A 96 17.45 -2.31 10.71
C LEU A 96 16.64 -3.61 10.85
N LEU A 97 15.56 -3.75 10.08
CA LEU A 97 14.67 -4.90 10.15
C LEU A 97 15.26 -6.13 9.47
N ASP A 98 14.74 -7.30 9.84
CA ASP A 98 15.04 -8.56 9.18
C ASP A 98 14.87 -8.42 7.64
N PRO A 99 15.73 -9.05 6.82
CA PRO A 99 15.63 -9.03 5.37
C PRO A 99 14.27 -9.44 4.78
N ARG A 100 13.45 -10.20 5.52
CA ARG A 100 12.10 -10.61 5.12
C ARG A 100 11.07 -9.50 5.29
N ILE A 101 11.34 -8.48 6.11
CA ILE A 101 10.44 -7.35 6.36
C ILE A 101 10.92 -6.14 5.57
N ARG A 102 10.02 -5.59 4.74
CA ARG A 102 10.29 -4.48 3.83
C ARG A 102 9.20 -3.43 3.98
N ILE A 103 9.46 -2.47 4.86
CA ILE A 103 8.64 -1.26 4.98
C ILE A 103 9.19 -0.22 3.99
N ARG A 104 8.34 0.30 3.11
CA ARG A 104 8.70 1.19 1.99
C ARG A 104 7.84 2.43 2.03
N THR A 105 8.39 3.52 2.56
CA THR A 105 7.67 4.79 2.76
C THR A 105 8.36 5.99 2.10
N ASP A 106 9.51 5.79 1.47
CA ASP A 106 10.27 6.84 0.81
C ASP A 106 9.89 6.92 -0.68
N PRO A 107 9.29 8.04 -1.16
CA PRO A 107 8.99 8.23 -2.57
C PRO A 107 10.23 8.13 -3.49
N ALA A 108 11.43 8.44 -2.99
CA ALA A 108 12.66 8.36 -3.78
C ALA A 108 13.04 6.92 -4.14
N ALA A 109 12.55 5.93 -3.40
CA ALA A 109 12.80 4.51 -3.65
C ALA A 109 11.81 3.87 -4.64
N VAL A 110 10.81 4.62 -5.12
CA VAL A 110 9.86 4.13 -6.12
C VAL A 110 10.60 3.72 -7.40
N GLY A 111 10.19 2.60 -8.00
CA GLY A 111 10.89 2.02 -9.16
C GLY A 111 12.02 1.06 -8.80
N VAL A 112 12.44 0.99 -7.53
CA VAL A 112 13.35 -0.05 -7.04
C VAL A 112 12.52 -1.20 -6.44
N PRO A 113 12.44 -2.37 -7.09
CA PRO A 113 11.57 -3.45 -6.63
C PRO A 113 12.16 -4.21 -5.43
N VAL A 114 11.27 -4.77 -4.62
CA VAL A 114 11.60 -5.96 -3.80
C VAL A 114 11.45 -7.17 -4.72
N VAL A 115 12.53 -7.90 -4.95
CA VAL A 115 12.51 -9.10 -5.80
C VAL A 115 12.31 -10.34 -4.91
N VAL A 116 11.32 -11.14 -5.25
CA VAL A 116 11.03 -12.43 -4.61
C VAL A 116 11.17 -13.52 -5.67
N GLU A 117 12.02 -14.50 -5.41
CA GLU A 117 12.19 -15.67 -6.30
C GLU A 117 11.14 -16.74 -5.96
N ASP A 118 10.53 -17.32 -6.99
CA ASP A 118 9.72 -18.53 -6.89
C ASP A 118 10.13 -19.57 -7.95
N ALA A 119 9.37 -20.67 -8.06
CA ALA A 119 9.66 -21.75 -9.01
C ALA A 119 9.65 -21.30 -10.49
N ASP A 120 8.92 -20.24 -10.84
CA ASP A 120 8.82 -19.70 -12.18
C ASP A 120 9.76 -18.48 -12.38
N GLY A 121 10.65 -18.21 -11.42
CA GLY A 121 11.66 -17.14 -11.45
C GLY A 121 11.33 -15.91 -10.60
N PRO A 122 11.86 -14.72 -10.95
CA PRO A 122 11.70 -13.53 -10.13
C PRO A 122 10.33 -12.88 -10.31
N VAL A 123 9.73 -12.47 -9.19
CA VAL A 123 8.59 -11.55 -9.11
C VAL A 123 9.08 -10.22 -8.54
N ARG A 124 8.84 -9.14 -9.29
CA ARG A 124 9.23 -7.77 -8.91
C ARG A 124 8.07 -7.05 -8.22
N ILE A 125 8.22 -6.70 -6.96
CA ILE A 125 7.21 -5.99 -6.16
C ILE A 125 7.63 -4.53 -6.02
N TYR A 126 6.90 -3.63 -6.67
CA TYR A 126 7.10 -2.19 -6.58
C TYR A 126 6.20 -1.60 -5.51
N ALA A 127 6.81 -1.03 -4.48
CA ALA A 127 6.12 -0.45 -3.35
C ALA A 127 6.00 1.07 -3.53
N ILE A 128 4.76 1.54 -3.72
CA ILE A 128 4.42 2.94 -3.90
C ILE A 128 3.62 3.38 -2.65
N PRO A 129 4.25 4.06 -1.68
CA PRO A 129 3.51 4.61 -0.54
C PRO A 129 2.49 5.65 -0.99
N TYR A 130 1.56 6.02 -0.12
CA TYR A 130 0.70 7.17 -0.38
C TYR A 130 1.56 8.40 -0.74
N LEU A 131 1.30 8.97 -1.90
CA LEU A 131 2.05 10.08 -2.45
C LEU A 131 1.21 11.35 -2.35
N GLU A 132 1.50 12.18 -1.35
CA GLU A 132 0.88 13.51 -1.25
C GLU A 132 1.46 14.42 -2.34
N PRO A 133 0.67 14.85 -3.36
CA PRO A 133 1.22 15.47 -4.56
C PRO A 133 2.10 16.71 -4.30
N ALA A 134 1.74 17.50 -3.29
CA ALA A 134 2.46 18.72 -2.93
C ALA A 134 3.90 18.45 -2.44
N THR A 135 4.18 17.26 -1.93
CA THR A 135 5.49 16.92 -1.35
C THR A 135 6.19 15.79 -2.10
N ALA A 136 5.45 14.79 -2.56
CA ALA A 136 6.01 13.60 -3.20
C ALA A 136 6.68 13.89 -4.54
N ASN A 137 6.17 14.84 -5.34
CA ASN A 137 6.76 15.15 -6.64
C ASN A 137 8.21 15.67 -6.53
N ALA A 138 8.58 16.37 -5.47
CA ALA A 138 9.98 16.77 -5.30
C ALA A 138 10.93 15.59 -5.04
N LEU A 139 10.40 14.46 -4.56
CA LEU A 139 11.16 13.32 -4.07
C LEU A 139 11.17 12.13 -5.05
N LEU A 140 10.17 12.03 -5.94
CA LEU A 140 10.07 10.94 -6.91
C LEU A 140 11.28 10.93 -7.88
N PRO A 141 11.77 9.75 -8.29
CA PRO A 141 12.87 9.67 -9.23
C PRO A 141 12.48 10.11 -10.64
N GLY A 142 13.50 10.40 -11.45
CA GLY A 142 13.37 10.87 -12.82
C GLY A 142 13.09 12.38 -12.94
N PRO A 143 13.09 12.91 -14.17
CA PRO A 143 12.90 14.33 -14.41
C PRO A 143 11.50 14.79 -13.96
N ASP A 144 11.46 15.98 -13.34
CA ASP A 144 10.20 16.66 -13.11
C ASP A 144 9.64 17.14 -14.47
N LEU A 145 8.51 16.55 -14.87
CA LEU A 145 7.83 16.88 -16.11
C LEU A 145 6.74 17.94 -15.91
N ALA A 146 6.72 18.64 -14.76
CA ALA A 146 5.75 19.69 -14.46
C ALA A 146 5.66 20.79 -15.54
N GLY A 147 6.64 20.89 -16.46
CA GLY A 147 6.65 21.81 -17.60
C GLY A 147 6.03 21.30 -18.91
N ALA A 148 5.51 20.07 -18.98
CA ALA A 148 4.90 19.52 -20.20
C ALA A 148 3.38 19.75 -20.29
N ASP A 149 2.74 20.25 -19.23
CA ASP A 149 1.33 20.63 -19.21
C ASP A 149 1.21 22.16 -19.03
N PRO A 150 0.69 22.90 -20.03
CA PRO A 150 0.57 24.36 -19.96
C PRO A 150 -0.41 24.85 -18.87
N ALA A 151 -1.14 23.95 -18.20
CA ALA A 151 -1.96 24.27 -17.04
C ALA A 151 -1.27 23.80 -15.75
N GLY A 152 -0.46 24.66 -15.12
CA GLY A 152 0.34 24.37 -13.92
C GLY A 152 -0.40 23.79 -12.68
N ALA A 153 -1.71 23.57 -12.75
CA ALA A 153 -2.51 22.86 -11.76
C ALA A 153 -2.51 21.32 -11.94
N ALA A 154 -2.33 20.80 -13.16
CA ALA A 154 -2.38 19.35 -13.43
C ALA A 154 -1.19 18.59 -12.80
N SER A 155 -0.05 19.26 -12.64
CA SER A 155 1.19 18.73 -12.07
C SER A 155 1.11 18.37 -10.59
N PHE A 156 0.08 18.83 -9.87
CA PHE A 156 -0.14 18.54 -8.45
C PHE A 156 -1.34 17.62 -8.19
N SER A 157 -1.84 16.93 -9.21
CA SER A 157 -2.91 15.95 -9.03
C SER A 157 -2.37 14.60 -8.55
N GLN A 158 -3.24 13.81 -7.90
CA GLN A 158 -2.97 12.41 -7.58
C GLN A 158 -2.65 11.61 -8.84
N ALA A 159 -3.41 11.80 -9.92
CA ALA A 159 -3.18 11.13 -11.19
C ALA A 159 -1.80 11.45 -11.82
N ALA A 160 -1.36 12.72 -11.80
CA ALA A 160 -0.05 13.10 -12.33
C ALA A 160 1.10 12.54 -11.48
N THR A 161 0.95 12.58 -10.16
CA THR A 161 1.93 12.05 -9.19
C THR A 161 2.07 10.53 -9.36
N MET A 162 0.95 9.79 -9.40
CA MET A 162 0.96 8.35 -9.65
C MET A 162 1.52 8.01 -11.05
N ARG A 163 1.20 8.81 -12.08
CA ARG A 163 1.78 8.62 -13.42
C ARG A 163 3.30 8.73 -13.38
N ARG A 164 3.86 9.64 -12.59
CA ARG A 164 5.32 9.76 -12.42
C ARG A 164 5.91 8.58 -11.68
N ALA A 165 5.27 8.13 -10.60
CA ALA A 165 5.67 6.90 -9.90
C ALA A 165 5.68 5.69 -10.84
N MET A 166 4.62 5.51 -11.62
CA MET A 166 4.53 4.41 -12.60
C MET A 166 5.54 4.54 -13.75
N ARG A 167 5.98 5.74 -14.14
CA ARG A 167 7.10 5.89 -15.08
C ARG A 167 8.40 5.33 -14.50
N ALA A 168 8.69 5.56 -13.22
CA ALA A 168 9.87 4.99 -12.58
C ALA A 168 9.79 3.46 -12.50
N VAL A 169 8.61 2.91 -12.21
CA VAL A 169 8.36 1.45 -12.27
C VAL A 169 8.60 0.90 -13.68
N ARG A 170 8.05 1.56 -14.71
CA ARG A 170 8.23 1.14 -16.11
C ARG A 170 9.68 1.22 -16.57
N ALA A 171 10.43 2.23 -16.13
CA ALA A 171 11.85 2.34 -16.47
C ALA A 171 12.67 1.13 -15.99
N ASP A 172 12.35 0.55 -14.83
CA ASP A 172 12.96 -0.72 -14.40
C ASP A 172 12.43 -1.92 -15.20
N LEU A 173 11.12 -1.99 -15.45
CA LEU A 173 10.51 -3.07 -16.21
C LEU A 173 10.96 -3.14 -17.68
N ASP A 174 11.31 -2.02 -18.31
CA ASP A 174 11.84 -1.97 -19.67
C ASP A 174 13.16 -2.76 -19.79
N GLY A 175 13.94 -2.84 -18.70
CA GLY A 175 15.13 -3.69 -18.60
C GLY A 175 14.83 -5.17 -18.38
N HIS A 176 13.56 -5.54 -18.16
CA HIS A 176 13.13 -6.89 -17.81
C HIS A 176 11.85 -7.31 -18.58
N PRO A 177 11.91 -7.46 -19.92
CA PRO A 177 10.75 -7.80 -20.72
C PRO A 177 10.08 -9.11 -20.25
N GLY A 178 8.76 -9.07 -20.06
CA GLY A 178 7.97 -10.22 -19.60
C GLY A 178 8.08 -10.52 -18.10
N ALA A 179 8.71 -9.65 -17.30
CA ALA A 179 8.79 -9.83 -15.86
C ALA A 179 7.41 -9.87 -15.20
N ARG A 180 7.22 -10.83 -14.30
CA ARG A 180 6.07 -10.85 -13.40
C ARG A 180 6.21 -9.73 -12.39
N SER A 181 5.19 -8.88 -12.31
CA SER A 181 5.26 -7.62 -11.56
C SER A 181 4.04 -7.41 -10.68
N VAL A 182 4.30 -6.97 -9.46
CA VAL A 182 3.28 -6.53 -8.52
C VAL A 182 3.49 -5.05 -8.22
N VAL A 183 2.44 -4.25 -8.32
CA VAL A 183 2.45 -2.88 -7.78
C VAL A 183 1.64 -2.88 -6.48
N LEU A 184 2.27 -2.47 -5.40
CA LEU A 184 1.63 -2.24 -4.11
C LEU A 184 1.45 -0.73 -3.93
N ALA A 185 0.22 -0.24 -3.86
CA ALA A 185 -0.06 1.19 -3.85
C ALA A 185 -1.24 1.57 -2.96
N HIS A 186 -1.22 2.81 -2.46
CA HIS A 186 -2.31 3.37 -1.66
C HIS A 186 -2.86 4.64 -2.34
N ALA A 187 -4.02 4.53 -2.97
CA ALA A 187 -4.62 5.61 -3.76
C ALA A 187 -6.10 5.34 -4.04
N TRP A 188 -6.86 6.39 -4.37
CA TRP A 188 -8.19 6.24 -4.97
C TRP A 188 -8.07 6.05 -6.48
N VAL A 189 -8.51 4.90 -7.00
CA VAL A 189 -8.51 4.55 -8.42
C VAL A 189 -9.93 4.68 -8.99
N THR A 190 -10.04 5.33 -10.15
CA THR A 190 -11.33 5.54 -10.84
C THR A 190 -12.05 4.20 -11.05
N GLY A 191 -13.34 4.17 -10.69
CA GLY A 191 -14.17 2.96 -10.69
C GLY A 191 -14.32 2.32 -9.31
N GLY A 192 -13.52 2.73 -8.32
CA GLY A 192 -13.71 2.37 -6.92
C GLY A 192 -14.82 3.18 -6.24
N ALA A 193 -15.55 2.52 -5.34
CA ALA A 193 -16.58 3.11 -4.49
C ALA A 193 -16.07 3.21 -3.05
N GLY A 194 -16.16 4.40 -2.46
CA GLY A 194 -15.84 4.63 -1.05
C GLY A 194 -16.91 4.12 -0.08
N SER A 195 -16.63 4.31 1.20
CA SER A 195 -17.52 4.20 2.34
C SER A 195 -17.38 5.46 3.22
N ASP A 196 -17.99 5.49 4.41
CA ASP A 196 -17.96 6.69 5.27
C ASP A 196 -16.69 6.80 6.13
N SER A 197 -15.89 5.74 6.19
CA SER A 197 -14.73 5.61 7.08
C SER A 197 -13.43 6.14 6.48
N GLU A 198 -13.34 6.23 5.14
CA GLU A 198 -12.19 6.72 4.40
C GLU A 198 -12.05 8.24 4.55
N ARG A 199 -10.79 8.73 4.58
CA ARG A 199 -10.55 10.16 4.41
C ARG A 199 -10.79 10.55 2.96
N ASP A 200 -11.57 11.60 2.75
CA ASP A 200 -11.65 12.25 1.45
C ASP A 200 -10.29 12.89 1.09
N ILE A 201 -9.55 12.22 0.20
CA ILE A 201 -8.28 12.72 -0.34
C ILE A 201 -8.48 13.55 -1.61
N SER A 202 -9.73 13.75 -2.04
CA SER A 202 -10.06 14.54 -3.23
C SER A 202 -10.11 16.03 -2.89
N VAL A 203 -8.98 16.71 -2.97
CA VAL A 203 -9.01 18.18 -3.01
C VAL A 203 -9.60 18.62 -4.35
N GLY A 204 -10.86 19.07 -4.34
CA GLY A 204 -11.53 19.66 -5.51
C GLY A 204 -11.95 18.70 -6.63
N GLY A 205 -12.17 17.41 -6.35
CA GLY A 205 -12.71 16.45 -7.33
C GLY A 205 -11.72 15.90 -8.36
N VAL A 206 -10.43 16.22 -8.24
CA VAL A 206 -9.34 15.77 -9.16
C VAL A 206 -8.47 14.66 -8.52
N GLY A 207 -8.99 13.97 -7.50
CA GLY A 207 -8.25 13.00 -6.68
C GLY A 207 -8.11 11.59 -7.25
N ASN A 208 -8.76 11.27 -8.38
CA ASN A 208 -8.86 9.90 -8.87
C ASN A 208 -7.72 9.53 -9.83
N VAL A 209 -7.09 8.39 -9.58
CA VAL A 209 -6.05 7.79 -10.41
C VAL A 209 -6.71 6.89 -11.46
N PRO A 210 -6.50 7.09 -12.78
CA PRO A 210 -7.06 6.17 -13.78
C PRO A 210 -6.38 4.80 -13.71
N SER A 211 -7.17 3.73 -13.73
CA SER A 211 -6.67 2.34 -13.64
C SER A 211 -5.71 1.96 -14.77
N SER A 212 -5.82 2.61 -15.94
CA SER A 212 -4.92 2.42 -17.08
C SER A 212 -3.45 2.79 -16.81
N LEU A 213 -3.15 3.48 -15.71
CA LEU A 213 -1.76 3.67 -15.28
C LEU A 213 -1.10 2.35 -14.87
N PHE A 214 -1.88 1.32 -14.52
CA PHE A 214 -1.41 0.00 -14.11
C PHE A 214 -1.45 -1.04 -15.25
N ASP A 215 -1.77 -0.63 -16.48
CA ASP A 215 -1.78 -1.55 -17.63
C ASP A 215 -0.39 -2.20 -17.82
N GLY A 216 -0.39 -3.52 -18.06
CA GLY A 216 0.82 -4.33 -18.21
C GLY A 216 1.41 -4.85 -16.90
N ILE A 217 0.92 -4.42 -15.72
CA ILE A 217 1.30 -4.99 -14.42
C ILE A 217 0.54 -6.30 -14.20
N THR A 218 1.22 -7.33 -13.67
CA THR A 218 0.60 -8.66 -13.42
C THR A 218 -0.48 -8.58 -12.34
N TYR A 219 -0.20 -7.85 -11.25
CA TYR A 219 -1.18 -7.61 -10.19
C TYR A 219 -0.93 -6.27 -9.49
N THR A 220 -1.99 -5.52 -9.21
CA THR A 220 -1.95 -4.26 -8.48
C THR A 220 -2.78 -4.39 -7.22
N ALA A 221 -2.07 -4.36 -6.10
CA ALA A 221 -2.55 -4.46 -4.74
C ALA A 221 -2.82 -3.05 -4.19
N LEU A 222 -4.09 -2.62 -4.21
CA LEU A 222 -4.52 -1.31 -3.74
C LEU A 222 -5.05 -1.36 -2.29
N GLY A 223 -4.68 -0.34 -1.52
CA GLY A 223 -5.36 0.06 -0.28
C GLY A 223 -5.98 1.45 -0.45
N HIS A 224 -6.68 1.93 0.60
CA HIS A 224 -7.43 3.19 0.74
C HIS A 224 -8.93 2.98 0.82
N LEU A 225 -9.50 2.16 -0.06
CA LEU A 225 -10.94 1.85 -0.04
C LEU A 225 -11.18 0.61 0.81
N HIS A 226 -12.08 0.72 1.77
CA HIS A 226 -12.22 -0.28 2.83
C HIS A 226 -13.08 -1.48 2.46
N ARG A 227 -13.78 -1.45 1.32
CA ARG A 227 -14.48 -2.62 0.79
C ARG A 227 -13.64 -3.35 -0.26
N PRO A 228 -13.59 -4.70 -0.23
CA PRO A 228 -12.95 -5.48 -1.28
C PRO A 228 -13.60 -5.19 -2.63
N GLN A 229 -12.80 -4.79 -3.62
CA GLN A 229 -13.30 -4.35 -4.93
C GLN A 229 -12.38 -4.82 -6.06
N VAL A 230 -12.99 -5.24 -7.17
CA VAL A 230 -12.29 -5.57 -8.41
C VAL A 230 -12.51 -4.41 -9.38
N ILE A 231 -11.46 -3.63 -9.64
CA ILE A 231 -11.50 -2.54 -10.63
C ILE A 231 -11.26 -3.14 -12.02
N THR A 232 -10.26 -3.99 -12.12
CA THR A 232 -9.99 -4.85 -13.28
C THR A 232 -9.50 -6.21 -12.76
N PRO A 233 -9.38 -7.27 -13.59
CA PRO A 233 -8.82 -8.55 -13.13
C PRO A 233 -7.47 -8.42 -12.42
N ALA A 234 -6.64 -7.46 -12.86
CA ALA A 234 -5.31 -7.19 -12.31
C ALA A 234 -5.28 -6.11 -11.22
N VAL A 235 -6.32 -5.27 -11.07
CA VAL A 235 -6.32 -4.12 -10.15
C VAL A 235 -7.41 -4.29 -9.09
N ARG A 236 -7.02 -4.44 -7.83
CA ARG A 236 -7.96 -4.81 -6.74
C ARG A 236 -7.67 -4.08 -5.44
N TYR A 237 -8.74 -3.74 -4.74
CA TYR A 237 -8.71 -3.38 -3.32
C TYR A 237 -8.96 -4.62 -2.48
N SER A 238 -8.15 -4.85 -1.44
CA SER A 238 -8.45 -5.87 -0.44
C SER A 238 -9.55 -5.45 0.52
N GLY A 239 -9.70 -4.14 0.74
CA GLY A 239 -10.53 -3.62 1.82
C GLY A 239 -9.86 -3.76 3.19
N SER A 240 -10.46 -3.13 4.19
CA SER A 240 -10.05 -3.27 5.57
C SER A 240 -10.41 -4.68 6.09
N PRO A 241 -9.60 -5.26 6.99
CA PRO A 241 -9.88 -6.56 7.57
C PRO A 241 -11.07 -6.55 8.56
N MET A 242 -11.53 -5.35 8.93
CA MET A 242 -12.65 -5.14 9.84
C MET A 242 -13.45 -3.91 9.39
N ALA A 243 -14.73 -3.86 9.76
CA ALA A 243 -15.54 -2.67 9.56
C ALA A 243 -15.16 -1.56 10.55
N PHE A 244 -14.93 -0.36 10.02
CA PHE A 244 -14.64 0.88 10.71
C PHE A 244 -15.75 1.95 10.57
N SER A 245 -16.82 1.61 9.85
CA SER A 245 -18.11 2.30 9.78
C SER A 245 -19.24 1.30 9.55
N PHE A 246 -20.48 1.72 9.79
CA PHE A 246 -21.66 0.89 9.49
C PHE A 246 -21.93 0.71 7.99
N SER A 247 -21.38 1.58 7.14
CA SER A 247 -21.54 1.50 5.67
C SER A 247 -20.72 0.36 5.02
N GLU A 248 -19.86 -0.29 5.79
CA GLU A 248 -19.03 -1.44 5.37
C GLU A 248 -19.62 -2.80 5.78
N ALA A 249 -20.75 -2.80 6.51
CA ALA A 249 -21.43 -3.99 7.01
C ALA A 249 -22.41 -4.62 6.00
#